data_AF-A0A1I4KLU4-F1
#
_entry.id   AF-A0A1I4KLU4-F1
#
_cell.length_a   1.000
_cell.length_b   1.000
_cell.length_c   1.000
_cell.angle_alpha   90.00
_cell.angle_beta   90.00
_cell.angle_gamma   90.00
#
_symmetry.space_group_name_H-M   'P 1'
#
loop_
_entity.id
_entity.type
_entity.pdbx_description
1 polymer ?
#
loop_
_entity_poly.entity_id
_entity_poly.type
_entity_poly.pdbx_seq_one_letter_code
_entity_poly.pdbx_strand_id
1 'polypeptide(L)'
;MTRKLETYVKRIAAQTDCSRAERDDLYEELLSHVMMRRDEEIEAGKTEEEAEEEAMAMFGREARIGDGLQQAMFPFRRELLLTLAVLSFMFTFGTYIAVLIQEQAALTEMLIGTIGHSAVLFFALNRVFAVNRKLWVALALVLNVLLLLYVHSMSIEFYSLWRPALLIVVVLNMYLLYRTVLTYEQHKELITARRVIHIVNITLALCGGIAALSVAFAAMIFGGSPVILLSVLIPMGVWAILYKSQIKLLPKRPKLVYSSLILTAAVLASMIFTFPFVISLLE
;
A
#
# COMPACT_ATOMS: atom_id res chain seq x y z
N MET A 1 -35.76 -2.73 14.88
CA MET A 1 -34.40 -3.04 14.40
C MET A 1 -33.43 -2.43 15.39
N THR A 2 -32.62 -3.25 16.03
CA THR A 2 -31.95 -2.88 17.28
C THR A 2 -30.51 -2.45 17.05
N ARG A 3 -30.26 -1.21 17.48
CA ARG A 3 -28.99 -0.49 17.33
C ARG A 3 -27.79 -1.22 17.95
N LYS A 4 -28.03 -2.13 18.92
CA LYS A 4 -26.99 -2.95 19.58
C LYS A 4 -26.34 -3.92 18.59
N LEU A 5 -27.14 -4.76 17.91
CA LEU A 5 -26.64 -5.74 16.94
C LEU A 5 -25.91 -5.08 15.76
N GLU A 6 -26.48 -4.00 15.21
CA GLU A 6 -25.84 -3.23 14.14
C GLU A 6 -24.46 -2.70 14.57
N THR A 7 -24.37 -2.17 15.79
CA THR A 7 -23.10 -1.66 16.33
C THR A 7 -22.07 -2.78 16.51
N TYR A 8 -22.51 -3.93 17.03
CA TYR A 8 -21.68 -5.12 17.22
C TYR A 8 -21.10 -5.61 15.89
N VAL A 9 -21.95 -5.81 14.87
CA VAL A 9 -21.53 -6.28 13.55
C VAL A 9 -20.63 -5.25 12.85
N LYS A 10 -20.97 -3.96 12.97
CA LYS A 10 -20.15 -2.88 12.39
C LYS A 10 -18.74 -2.86 12.97
N ARG A 11 -18.57 -3.16 14.27
CA ARG A 11 -17.24 -3.27 14.90
C ARG A 11 -16.46 -4.48 14.42
N ILE A 12 -17.12 -5.61 14.15
CA ILE A 12 -16.48 -6.79 13.55
C ILE A 12 -16.00 -6.44 12.14
N ALA A 13 -16.88 -5.93 11.29
CA ALA A 13 -16.56 -5.60 9.90
C ALA A 13 -15.45 -4.55 9.80
N ALA A 14 -15.39 -3.60 10.75
CA ALA A 14 -14.35 -2.56 10.81
C ALA A 14 -12.94 -3.08 11.12
N GLN A 15 -12.79 -4.33 11.58
CA GLN A 15 -11.48 -4.94 11.85
C GLN A 15 -10.86 -5.63 10.62
N THR A 16 -11.60 -5.67 9.50
CA THR A 16 -11.14 -6.27 8.24
C THR A 16 -10.57 -5.20 7.30
N ASP A 17 -9.60 -5.60 6.48
CA ASP A 17 -8.95 -4.71 5.51
C ASP A 17 -9.75 -4.52 4.21
N CYS A 18 -11.07 -4.54 4.27
CA CYS A 18 -11.93 -4.50 3.10
C CYS A 18 -11.99 -3.09 2.47
N SER A 19 -12.33 -3.04 1.18
CA SER A 19 -12.84 -1.80 0.58
C SER A 19 -14.18 -1.43 1.22
N ARG A 20 -14.67 -0.20 0.96
CA ARG A 20 -15.96 0.22 1.50
C ARG A 20 -17.09 -0.71 1.06
N ALA A 21 -17.16 -1.04 -0.23
CA ALA A 21 -18.20 -1.91 -0.77
C ALA A 21 -18.16 -3.31 -0.13
N GLU A 22 -16.97 -3.94 -0.07
CA GLU A 22 -16.84 -5.28 0.53
C GLU A 22 -17.11 -5.28 2.03
N ARG A 23 -16.81 -4.18 2.72
CA ARG A 23 -17.14 -4.05 4.14
C ARG A 23 -18.64 -3.90 4.35
N ASP A 24 -19.33 -3.21 3.43
CA ASP A 24 -20.79 -3.08 3.44
C ASP A 24 -21.42 -4.47 3.15
N ASP A 25 -20.91 -5.22 2.16
CA ASP A 25 -21.33 -6.60 1.86
C ASP A 25 -21.12 -7.54 3.07
N LEU A 26 -19.92 -7.50 3.67
CA LEU A 26 -19.57 -8.29 4.86
C LEU A 26 -20.46 -7.92 6.06
N TYR A 27 -20.78 -6.63 6.21
CA TYR A 27 -21.67 -6.15 7.25
C TYR A 27 -23.08 -6.72 7.07
N GLU A 28 -23.62 -6.69 5.84
CA GLU A 28 -24.96 -7.23 5.55
C GLU A 28 -25.03 -8.74 5.81
N GLU A 29 -24.03 -9.50 5.37
CA GLU A 29 -23.97 -10.95 5.58
C GLU A 29 -23.89 -11.31 7.07
N LEU A 30 -22.97 -10.68 7.82
CA LEU A 30 -22.83 -10.90 9.25
C LEU A 30 -24.10 -10.48 10.03
N LEU A 31 -24.72 -9.36 9.65
CA LEU A 31 -25.94 -8.89 10.29
C LEU A 31 -27.10 -9.86 10.07
N SER A 32 -27.23 -10.41 8.86
CA SER A 32 -28.24 -11.42 8.55
C SER A 32 -28.10 -12.65 9.46
N HIS A 33 -26.88 -13.16 9.65
CA HIS A 33 -26.64 -14.32 10.51
C HIS A 33 -26.91 -14.04 12.00
N VAL A 34 -26.51 -12.87 12.50
CA VAL A 34 -26.76 -12.51 13.91
C VAL A 34 -28.26 -12.27 14.15
N MET A 35 -28.97 -11.67 13.20
CA MET A 35 -30.43 -11.49 13.29
C MET A 35 -31.17 -12.82 13.24
N MET A 36 -30.78 -13.74 12.37
CA MET A 36 -31.36 -15.09 12.33
C MET A 36 -31.21 -15.79 13.67
N ARG A 37 -30.03 -15.69 14.30
CA ARG A 37 -29.81 -16.27 15.62
C ARG A 37 -30.66 -15.62 16.71
N ARG A 38 -30.83 -14.29 16.69
CA ARG A 38 -31.75 -13.60 17.60
C ARG A 38 -33.18 -14.10 17.42
N ASP A 39 -33.63 -14.25 16.17
CA ASP A 39 -35.01 -14.66 15.88
C ASP A 39 -35.29 -16.08 16.38
N GLU A 40 -34.33 -17.01 16.25
CA GLU A 40 -34.41 -18.35 16.86
C GLU A 40 -34.55 -18.30 18.40
N GLU A 41 -33.85 -17.38 19.06
CA GLU A 41 -33.92 -17.21 20.51
C GLU A 41 -35.26 -16.58 20.96
N ILE A 42 -35.83 -15.70 20.15
CA ILE A 42 -37.19 -15.16 20.36
C ILE A 42 -38.23 -16.28 20.20
N GLU A 43 -38.09 -17.12 19.17
CA GLU A 43 -38.95 -18.30 18.96
C GLU A 43 -38.83 -19.31 20.12
N ALA A 44 -37.66 -19.39 20.76
CA ALA A 44 -37.45 -20.19 21.98
C ALA A 44 -38.07 -19.56 23.25
N GLY A 45 -38.74 -18.41 23.13
CA GLY A 45 -39.49 -17.76 24.20
C GLY A 45 -38.70 -16.72 25.00
N LYS A 46 -37.51 -16.31 24.55
CA LYS A 46 -36.74 -15.23 25.18
C LYS A 46 -37.31 -13.86 24.81
N THR A 47 -37.07 -12.87 25.66
CA THR A 47 -37.35 -11.47 25.33
C THR A 47 -36.39 -10.96 24.25
N GLU A 48 -36.77 -9.89 23.54
CA GLU A 48 -35.92 -9.30 22.48
C GLU A 48 -34.52 -8.93 22.98
N GLU A 49 -34.42 -8.38 24.20
CA GLU A 49 -33.13 -7.98 24.79
C GLU A 49 -32.27 -9.19 25.18
N GLU A 50 -32.85 -10.23 25.79
CA GLU A 50 -32.15 -11.48 26.11
C GLU A 50 -31.70 -12.22 24.86
N ALA A 51 -32.56 -12.26 23.83
CA ALA A 51 -32.26 -12.88 22.54
C ALA A 51 -31.08 -12.19 21.85
N GLU A 52 -30.96 -10.86 21.95
CA GLU A 52 -29.82 -10.12 21.40
C GLU A 52 -28.52 -10.41 22.11
N GLU A 53 -28.52 -10.39 23.45
CA GLU A 53 -27.33 -10.67 24.24
C GLU A 53 -26.85 -12.10 24.02
N GLU A 54 -27.78 -13.06 23.98
CA GLU A 54 -27.46 -14.45 23.67
C GLU A 54 -26.94 -14.59 22.23
N ALA A 55 -27.59 -13.98 21.24
CA ALA A 55 -27.13 -14.03 19.86
C ALA A 55 -25.70 -13.49 19.72
N MET A 56 -25.38 -12.35 20.34
CA MET A 56 -24.02 -11.81 20.36
C MET A 56 -23.04 -12.73 21.09
N ALA A 57 -23.42 -13.27 22.25
CA ALA A 57 -22.57 -14.16 23.04
C ALA A 57 -22.22 -15.44 22.29
N MET A 58 -23.20 -16.04 21.61
CA MET A 58 -23.01 -17.25 20.81
C MET A 58 -22.23 -16.99 19.53
N PHE A 59 -22.44 -15.84 18.89
CA PHE A 59 -21.66 -15.46 17.72
C PHE A 59 -20.18 -15.27 18.10
N GLY A 60 -19.92 -14.65 19.25
CA GLY A 60 -18.60 -14.60 19.89
C GLY A 60 -18.14 -13.19 20.26
N ARG A 61 -16.83 -13.03 20.52
CA ARG A 61 -16.26 -11.70 20.82
C ARG A 61 -15.87 -10.99 19.53
N GLU A 62 -16.30 -9.73 19.39
CA GLU A 62 -16.03 -8.88 18.22
C GLU A 62 -14.58 -8.96 17.73
N ALA A 63 -13.62 -8.79 18.66
CA ALA A 63 -12.18 -8.81 18.36
C ALA A 63 -11.68 -10.15 17.80
N ARG A 64 -12.22 -11.27 18.30
CA ARG A 64 -11.80 -12.62 17.89
C ARG A 64 -12.36 -12.96 16.51
N ILE A 65 -13.62 -12.61 16.27
CA ILE A 65 -14.26 -12.84 14.97
C ILE A 65 -13.62 -11.95 13.91
N GLY A 66 -13.42 -10.66 14.20
CA GLY A 66 -12.76 -9.74 13.28
C GLY A 66 -11.34 -10.19 12.90
N ASP A 67 -10.53 -10.63 13.88
CA ASP A 67 -9.20 -11.19 13.61
C ASP A 67 -9.26 -12.51 12.82
N GLY A 68 -10.21 -13.39 13.12
CA GLY A 68 -10.43 -14.63 12.37
C GLY A 68 -10.81 -14.37 10.91
N LEU A 69 -11.73 -13.44 10.68
CA LEU A 69 -12.15 -13.01 9.33
C LEU A 69 -10.97 -12.38 8.58
N GLN A 70 -10.24 -11.47 9.22
CA GLN A 70 -9.06 -10.85 8.61
C GLN A 70 -7.99 -11.89 8.24
N GLN A 71 -7.75 -12.89 9.09
CA GLN A 71 -6.77 -13.94 8.81
C GLN A 71 -7.25 -14.89 7.70
N ALA A 72 -8.55 -15.17 7.62
CA ALA A 72 -9.13 -15.96 6.55
C ALA A 72 -9.05 -15.22 5.19
N MET A 73 -9.33 -13.92 5.18
CA MET A 73 -9.28 -13.10 3.97
C MET A 73 -7.85 -12.75 3.54
N PHE A 74 -6.98 -12.42 4.50
CA PHE A 74 -5.61 -11.97 4.27
C PHE A 74 -4.61 -12.63 5.23
N PRO A 75 -4.25 -13.91 4.99
CA PRO A 75 -3.35 -14.65 5.88
C PRO A 75 -2.03 -13.93 6.15
N PHE A 76 -1.71 -13.77 7.43
CA PHE A 76 -0.45 -13.21 7.96
C PHE A 76 -0.14 -11.77 7.55
N ARG A 77 -1.13 -11.00 7.09
CA ARG A 77 -0.87 -9.65 6.54
C ARG A 77 -0.28 -8.71 7.58
N ARG A 78 -0.77 -8.76 8.82
CA ARG A 78 -0.29 -7.91 9.92
C ARG A 78 1.13 -8.28 10.30
N GLU A 79 1.38 -9.56 10.47
CA GLU A 79 2.64 -10.15 10.86
C GLU A 79 3.71 -9.82 9.83
N LEU A 80 3.38 -9.91 8.54
CA LEU A 80 4.30 -9.55 7.46
C LEU A 80 4.58 -8.05 7.38
N LEU A 81 3.58 -7.18 7.58
CA LEU A 81 3.81 -5.73 7.65
C LEU A 81 4.69 -5.35 8.85
N LEU A 82 4.46 -5.97 10.01
CA LEU A 82 5.28 -5.77 11.20
C LEU A 82 6.70 -6.28 10.98
N THR A 83 6.85 -7.47 10.39
CA THR A 83 8.15 -8.05 10.02
C THR A 83 8.90 -7.12 9.07
N LEU A 84 8.23 -6.60 8.04
CA LEU A 84 8.82 -5.64 7.12
C LEU A 84 9.31 -4.40 7.86
N ALA A 85 8.46 -3.77 8.67
CA ALA A 85 8.84 -2.56 9.41
C ALA A 85 10.06 -2.80 10.32
N VAL A 86 10.06 -3.88 11.11
CA VAL A 86 11.17 -4.24 12.01
C VAL A 86 12.45 -4.50 11.22
N LEU A 87 12.40 -5.32 10.18
CA LEU A 87 13.56 -5.60 9.34
C LEU A 87 14.11 -4.33 8.67
N SER A 88 13.22 -3.44 8.21
CA SER A 88 13.62 -2.18 7.62
C SER A 88 14.30 -1.24 8.62
N PHE A 89 13.78 -1.12 9.85
CA PHE A 89 14.45 -0.39 10.92
C PHE A 89 15.80 -0.98 11.27
N MET A 90 15.88 -2.31 11.47
CA MET A 90 17.14 -3.00 11.74
C MET A 90 18.16 -2.78 10.63
N PHE A 91 17.72 -2.83 9.37
CA PHE A 91 18.56 -2.54 8.22
C PHE A 91 19.10 -1.10 8.26
N THR A 92 18.22 -0.09 8.38
CA THR A 92 18.63 1.33 8.39
C THR A 92 19.53 1.68 9.57
N PHE A 93 19.22 1.20 10.78
CA PHE A 93 20.09 1.46 11.94
C PHE A 93 21.39 0.67 11.87
N GLY A 94 21.35 -0.57 11.38
CA GLY A 94 22.54 -1.39 11.18
C GLY A 94 23.51 -0.78 10.18
N THR A 95 23.00 -0.30 9.04
CA THR A 95 23.82 0.40 8.04
C THR A 95 24.34 1.74 8.57
N TYR A 96 23.51 2.51 9.28
CA TYR A 96 23.94 3.77 9.92
C TYR A 96 25.08 3.55 10.93
N ILE A 97 24.96 2.58 11.83
CA ILE A 97 26.01 2.25 12.80
C ILE A 97 27.28 1.78 12.09
N ALA A 98 27.15 0.95 11.05
CA ALA A 98 28.30 0.47 10.30
C ALA A 98 29.09 1.62 9.67
N VAL A 99 28.39 2.59 9.04
CA VAL A 99 29.03 3.80 8.50
C VAL A 99 29.63 4.66 9.60
N LEU A 100 28.91 4.86 10.71
CA LEU A 100 29.41 5.66 11.82
C LEU A 100 30.74 5.09 12.36
N ILE A 101 30.87 3.76 12.43
CA ILE A 101 32.11 3.10 12.88
C ILE A 101 33.22 3.21 11.84
N GLN A 102 32.91 2.99 10.55
CA GLN A 102 33.91 2.96 9.48
C GLN A 102 34.43 4.36 9.14
N GLU A 103 33.53 5.31 8.95
CA GLU A 103 33.84 6.67 8.49
C GLU A 103 34.02 7.67 9.63
N GLN A 104 33.68 7.31 10.87
CA GLN A 104 33.66 8.23 12.02
C GLN A 104 32.78 9.47 11.78
N ALA A 105 31.82 9.37 10.84
CA ALA A 105 30.96 10.45 10.40
C ALA A 105 29.48 10.10 10.62
N ALA A 106 28.73 11.03 11.20
CA ALA A 106 27.31 10.87 11.44
C ALA A 106 26.49 11.37 10.21
N LEU A 107 26.25 10.47 9.25
CA LEU A 107 25.42 10.76 8.07
C LEU A 107 23.93 10.65 8.43
N THR A 108 23.36 11.73 8.97
CA THR A 108 21.96 11.78 9.42
C THR A 108 20.94 11.55 8.30
N GLU A 109 21.33 11.82 7.05
CA GLU A 109 20.54 11.60 5.84
C GLU A 109 20.15 10.12 5.67
N MET A 110 20.96 9.20 6.20
CA MET A 110 20.64 7.76 6.18
C MET A 110 19.37 7.42 6.99
N LEU A 111 18.98 8.27 7.93
CA LEU A 111 17.80 8.07 8.76
C LEU A 111 16.50 8.48 8.06
N ILE A 112 16.55 9.10 6.87
CA ILE A 112 15.36 9.48 6.09
C ILE A 112 14.46 8.26 5.82
N GLY A 113 15.06 7.07 5.65
CA GLY A 113 14.32 5.81 5.47
C GLY A 113 13.35 5.50 6.61
N THR A 114 13.62 5.98 7.84
CA THR A 114 12.76 5.73 9.01
C THR A 114 11.36 6.30 8.87
N ILE A 115 11.17 7.32 8.02
CA ILE A 115 9.85 7.87 7.69
C ILE A 115 8.98 6.81 6.99
N GLY A 116 9.56 6.10 6.03
CA GLY A 116 8.89 4.99 5.31
C GLY A 116 8.55 3.84 6.25
N HIS A 117 9.53 3.41 7.05
CA HIS A 117 9.36 2.31 8.01
C HIS A 117 8.28 2.62 9.04
N SER A 118 8.23 3.87 9.52
CA SER A 118 7.22 4.37 10.46
C SER A 118 5.82 4.35 9.84
N ALA A 119 5.68 4.73 8.57
CA ALA A 119 4.40 4.66 7.87
C ALA A 119 3.89 3.22 7.77
N VAL A 120 4.77 2.26 7.43
CA VAL A 120 4.43 0.83 7.38
C VAL A 120 4.05 0.32 8.79
N LEU A 121 4.83 0.67 9.81
CA LEU A 121 4.57 0.29 11.20
C LEU A 121 3.23 0.84 11.70
N PHE A 122 2.92 2.10 11.38
CA PHE A 122 1.64 2.72 11.72
C PHE A 122 0.47 1.89 11.18
N PHE A 123 0.52 1.48 9.91
CA PHE A 123 -0.54 0.64 9.35
C PHE A 123 -0.51 -0.80 9.87
N ALA A 124 0.65 -1.34 10.24
CA ALA A 124 0.75 -2.66 10.88
C ALA A 124 0.05 -2.68 12.26
N LEU A 125 0.12 -1.59 13.01
CA LEU A 125 -0.47 -1.46 14.35
C LEU A 125 -1.90 -0.94 14.33
N ASN A 126 -2.24 -0.06 13.39
CA ASN A 126 -3.56 0.58 13.31
C ASN A 126 -4.53 -0.17 12.39
N ARG A 127 -5.39 -1.00 13.00
CA ARG A 127 -6.40 -1.82 12.31
C ARG A 127 -7.64 -1.02 11.87
N VAL A 128 -8.05 -0.02 12.64
CA VAL A 128 -9.38 0.63 12.49
C VAL A 128 -9.30 1.92 11.67
N PHE A 129 -8.51 1.92 10.58
CA PHE A 129 -8.39 3.11 9.74
C PHE A 129 -9.57 3.20 8.75
N ALA A 130 -10.52 4.08 9.03
CA ALA A 130 -11.84 4.08 8.40
C ALA A 130 -11.85 4.39 6.89
N VAL A 131 -10.87 5.16 6.40
CA VAL A 131 -10.88 5.71 5.03
C VAL A 131 -9.87 4.98 4.14
N ASN A 132 -10.36 4.14 3.22
CA ASN A 132 -9.58 3.51 2.15
C ASN A 132 -8.23 2.93 2.61
N ARG A 133 -8.19 2.21 3.74
CA ARG A 133 -6.96 1.65 4.34
C ARG A 133 -6.05 0.97 3.30
N LYS A 134 -6.64 0.23 2.36
CA LYS A 134 -5.93 -0.40 1.23
C LYS A 134 -5.03 0.58 0.46
N LEU A 135 -5.57 1.72 0.06
CA LEU A 135 -4.83 2.74 -0.68
C LEU A 135 -3.67 3.26 0.16
N TRP A 136 -3.93 3.56 1.43
CA TRP A 136 -2.92 4.09 2.33
C TRP A 136 -1.81 3.09 2.68
N VAL A 137 -2.14 1.81 2.85
CA VAL A 137 -1.13 0.75 3.00
C VAL A 137 -0.27 0.65 1.73
N ALA A 138 -0.89 0.69 0.54
CA ALA A 138 -0.13 0.67 -0.71
C ALA A 138 0.78 1.89 -0.84
N LEU A 139 0.28 3.09 -0.50
CA LEU A 139 1.09 4.32 -0.50
C LEU A 139 2.23 4.27 0.51
N ALA A 140 2.00 3.72 1.71
CA ALA A 140 3.04 3.53 2.72
C ALA A 140 4.12 2.56 2.23
N LEU A 141 3.74 1.46 1.57
CA LEU A 141 4.69 0.50 0.99
C LEU A 141 5.52 1.11 -0.15
N VAL A 142 4.87 1.90 -1.03
CA VAL A 142 5.56 2.67 -2.07
C VAL A 142 6.53 3.67 -1.45
N LEU A 143 6.08 4.51 -0.51
CA LEU A 143 6.94 5.45 0.19
C LEU A 143 8.14 4.75 0.84
N ASN A 144 7.90 3.60 1.48
CA ASN A 144 8.93 2.81 2.12
C ASN A 144 10.00 2.32 1.14
N VAL A 145 9.60 1.78 -0.02
CA VAL A 145 10.59 1.32 -1.02
C VAL A 145 11.32 2.48 -1.68
N LEU A 146 10.64 3.61 -1.94
CA LEU A 146 11.24 4.81 -2.51
C LEU A 146 12.35 5.36 -1.60
N LEU A 147 12.05 5.58 -0.32
CA LEU A 147 13.01 6.14 0.63
C LEU A 147 14.16 5.17 0.92
N LEU A 148 13.87 3.87 0.99
CA LEU A 148 14.91 2.84 1.19
C LEU A 148 15.91 2.81 0.01
N LEU A 149 15.40 2.85 -1.23
CA LEU A 149 16.25 2.84 -2.41
C LEU A 149 17.00 4.16 -2.60
N TYR A 150 16.39 5.28 -2.25
CA TYR A 150 17.04 6.60 -2.26
C TYR A 150 18.22 6.67 -1.28
N VAL A 151 18.04 6.25 -0.02
CA VAL A 151 19.13 6.24 0.96
C VAL A 151 20.28 5.33 0.52
N HIS A 152 19.95 4.17 -0.08
CA HIS A 152 20.97 3.25 -0.57
C HIS A 152 21.69 3.76 -1.83
N SER A 153 21.00 4.47 -2.73
CA SER A 153 21.62 4.99 -3.95
C SER A 153 22.68 6.07 -3.67
N MET A 154 22.53 6.82 -2.58
CA MET A 154 23.52 7.82 -2.14
C MET A 154 24.84 7.21 -1.67
N SER A 155 24.90 5.89 -1.52
CA SER A 155 25.89 5.30 -0.63
C SER A 155 26.45 3.95 -1.19
N ILE A 156 26.17 3.67 -2.48
CA ILE A 156 26.43 2.42 -3.25
C ILE A 156 27.79 1.74 -3.00
N GLU A 157 28.85 2.51 -2.76
CA GLU A 157 30.21 1.98 -2.59
C GLU A 157 30.42 1.27 -1.24
N PHE A 158 29.71 1.67 -0.17
CA PHE A 158 29.95 1.17 1.19
C PHE A 158 29.22 -0.14 1.53
N TYR A 159 28.21 -0.53 0.74
CA TYR A 159 27.23 -1.55 1.19
C TYR A 159 27.28 -2.88 0.47
N SER A 160 28.38 -3.23 -0.19
CA SER A 160 28.49 -4.52 -0.90
C SER A 160 28.04 -5.71 -0.02
N LEU A 161 28.44 -5.72 1.26
CA LEU A 161 28.05 -6.74 2.24
C LEU A 161 26.56 -6.71 2.64
N TRP A 162 25.91 -5.55 2.60
CA TRP A 162 24.52 -5.35 3.03
C TRP A 162 23.50 -5.51 1.89
N ARG A 163 23.95 -5.66 0.64
CA ARG A 163 23.08 -5.86 -0.54
C ARG A 163 22.08 -7.00 -0.38
N PRO A 164 22.43 -8.18 0.17
CA PRO A 164 21.46 -9.26 0.37
C PRO A 164 20.34 -8.87 1.33
N ALA A 165 20.66 -8.19 2.44
CA ALA A 165 19.68 -7.73 3.42
C ALA A 165 18.73 -6.68 2.82
N LEU A 166 19.27 -5.73 2.03
CA LEU A 166 18.46 -4.78 1.28
C LEU A 166 17.50 -5.49 0.34
N LEU A 167 18.00 -6.46 -0.43
CA LEU A 167 17.21 -7.19 -1.42
C LEU A 167 16.06 -7.93 -0.73
N ILE A 168 16.29 -8.56 0.42
CA ILE A 168 15.23 -9.21 1.22
C ILE A 168 14.15 -8.20 1.61
N VAL A 169 14.52 -7.04 2.15
CA VAL A 169 13.57 -6.00 2.56
C VAL A 169 12.78 -5.46 1.37
N VAL A 170 13.45 -5.19 0.25
CA VAL A 170 12.82 -4.70 -0.99
C VAL A 170 11.87 -5.75 -1.55
N VAL A 171 12.29 -7.01 -1.67
CA VAL A 171 11.44 -8.10 -2.18
C VAL A 171 10.22 -8.31 -1.30
N LEU A 172 10.37 -8.31 0.04
CA LEU A 172 9.25 -8.42 0.96
C LEU A 172 8.27 -7.24 0.81
N ASN A 173 8.80 -6.02 0.67
CA ASN A 173 7.98 -4.83 0.42
C ASN A 173 7.22 -4.94 -0.91
N MET A 174 7.91 -5.29 -1.99
CA MET A 174 7.30 -5.49 -3.30
C MET A 174 6.22 -6.58 -3.27
N TYR A 175 6.48 -7.70 -2.60
CA TYR A 175 5.50 -8.76 -2.38
C TYR A 175 4.24 -8.22 -1.68
N LEU A 176 4.40 -7.48 -0.58
CA LEU A 176 3.28 -6.89 0.16
C LEU A 176 2.54 -5.81 -0.64
N LEU A 177 3.25 -5.04 -1.46
CA LEU A 177 2.67 -4.02 -2.32
C LEU A 177 1.79 -4.67 -3.39
N TYR A 178 2.32 -5.64 -4.13
CA TYR A 178 1.54 -6.36 -5.14
C TYR A 178 0.39 -7.13 -4.51
N ARG A 179 0.60 -7.80 -3.37
CA ARG A 179 -0.50 -8.46 -2.66
C ARG A 179 -1.57 -7.44 -2.27
N THR A 180 -1.19 -6.29 -1.71
CA THR A 180 -2.15 -5.24 -1.34
C THR A 180 -2.94 -4.74 -2.55
N VAL A 181 -2.31 -4.53 -3.70
CA VAL A 181 -3.00 -3.98 -4.88
C VAL A 181 -3.84 -5.03 -5.59
N LEU A 182 -3.33 -6.25 -5.77
CA LEU A 182 -3.89 -7.30 -6.64
C LEU A 182 -4.96 -8.20 -5.98
N THR A 183 -5.12 -8.17 -4.65
CA THR A 183 -6.02 -9.11 -3.95
C THR A 183 -7.52 -8.74 -4.05
N TYR A 184 -7.92 -7.70 -4.79
CA TYR A 184 -9.31 -7.23 -4.80
C TYR A 184 -9.89 -7.14 -6.20
N GLU A 185 -10.77 -8.08 -6.55
CA GLU A 185 -11.64 -7.92 -7.72
C GLU A 185 -13.03 -8.52 -7.50
N GLN A 186 -14.03 -7.64 -7.57
CA GLN A 186 -15.47 -7.97 -7.54
C GLN A 186 -15.96 -8.61 -8.85
N HIS A 187 -15.22 -8.48 -9.98
CA HIS A 187 -15.65 -9.00 -11.28
C HIS A 187 -14.71 -10.07 -11.80
N LYS A 188 -15.14 -11.34 -11.67
CA LYS A 188 -14.38 -12.54 -12.07
C LYS A 188 -13.88 -12.52 -13.51
N GLU A 189 -14.59 -11.84 -14.42
CA GLU A 189 -14.30 -11.88 -15.86
C GLU A 189 -13.10 -11.02 -16.31
N LEU A 190 -12.68 -10.01 -15.51
CA LEU A 190 -11.62 -9.07 -15.90
C LEU A 190 -10.38 -9.11 -15.00
N ILE A 191 -10.28 -10.14 -14.15
CA ILE A 191 -9.22 -10.28 -13.14
C ILE A 191 -7.83 -10.21 -13.75
N THR A 192 -7.58 -10.99 -14.80
CA THR A 192 -6.25 -11.04 -15.42
C THR A 192 -5.86 -9.69 -16.00
N ALA A 193 -6.80 -9.00 -16.66
CA ALA A 193 -6.53 -7.73 -17.34
C ALA A 193 -6.22 -6.61 -16.34
N ARG A 194 -7.00 -6.50 -15.26
CA ARG A 194 -6.77 -5.51 -14.22
C ARG A 194 -5.47 -5.77 -13.46
N ARG A 195 -5.15 -7.04 -13.16
CA ARG A 195 -3.85 -7.41 -12.58
C ARG A 195 -2.67 -6.97 -13.46
N VAL A 196 -2.73 -7.24 -14.77
CA VAL A 196 -1.68 -6.81 -15.70
C VAL A 196 -1.51 -5.29 -15.69
N ILE A 197 -2.61 -4.53 -15.74
CA ILE A 197 -2.56 -3.06 -15.72
C ILE A 197 -1.94 -2.54 -14.42
N HIS A 198 -2.33 -3.09 -13.27
CA HIS A 198 -1.75 -2.73 -11.98
C HIS A 198 -0.26 -3.05 -11.92
N ILE A 199 0.14 -4.25 -12.35
CA ILE A 199 1.54 -4.67 -12.37
C ILE A 199 2.35 -3.73 -13.24
N VAL A 200 1.96 -3.53 -14.50
CA VAL A 200 2.71 -2.70 -15.46
C VAL A 200 2.83 -1.26 -14.95
N ASN A 201 1.73 -0.64 -14.51
CA ASN A 201 1.76 0.75 -14.05
C ASN A 201 2.63 0.94 -12.80
N ILE A 202 2.49 0.07 -11.81
CA ILE A 202 3.28 0.17 -10.57
C ILE A 202 4.76 -0.05 -10.86
N THR A 203 5.10 -1.08 -11.65
CA THR A 203 6.49 -1.36 -12.01
C THR A 203 7.11 -0.19 -12.78
N LEU A 204 6.44 0.31 -13.81
CA LEU A 204 6.97 1.42 -14.60
C LEU A 204 7.10 2.70 -13.77
N ALA A 205 6.14 3.00 -12.89
CA ALA A 205 6.20 4.16 -12.02
C ALA A 205 7.31 4.05 -10.97
N LEU A 206 7.59 2.85 -10.43
CA LEU A 206 8.72 2.65 -9.53
C LEU A 206 10.04 2.81 -10.28
N CYS A 207 10.23 2.13 -11.41
CA CYS A 207 11.47 2.22 -12.18
C CYS A 207 11.75 3.64 -12.69
N GLY A 208 10.77 4.28 -13.33
CA GLY A 208 10.92 5.63 -13.88
C GLY A 208 10.88 6.72 -12.81
N GLY A 209 9.96 6.61 -11.86
CA GLY A 209 9.75 7.61 -10.83
C GLY A 209 10.91 7.72 -9.84
N ILE A 210 11.51 6.60 -9.41
CA ILE A 210 12.68 6.63 -8.51
C ILE A 210 13.85 7.35 -9.17
N ALA A 211 14.19 6.95 -10.40
CA ALA A 211 15.29 7.54 -11.13
C ALA A 211 15.07 9.04 -11.35
N ALA A 212 13.90 9.42 -11.85
CA ALA A 212 13.57 10.80 -12.14
C ALA A 212 13.52 11.68 -10.88
N LEU A 213 12.92 11.21 -9.78
CA LEU A 213 12.87 11.95 -8.52
C LEU A 213 14.25 12.12 -7.90
N SER A 214 15.07 11.07 -7.87
CA SER A 214 16.44 11.14 -7.30
C SER A 214 17.25 12.21 -8.02
N VAL A 215 17.15 12.23 -9.34
CA VAL A 215 17.81 13.21 -10.21
C VAL A 215 17.27 14.63 -9.98
N ALA A 216 15.96 14.81 -9.91
CA ALA A 216 15.36 16.12 -9.65
C ALA A 216 15.75 16.68 -8.27
N PHE A 217 15.78 15.84 -7.23
CA PHE A 217 16.21 16.25 -5.90
C PHE A 217 17.70 16.63 -5.86
N ALA A 218 18.56 15.85 -6.52
CA ALA A 218 19.97 16.18 -6.64
C ALA A 218 20.15 17.55 -7.31
N ALA A 219 19.47 17.78 -8.44
CA ALA A 219 19.53 19.07 -9.12
C ALA A 219 19.12 20.23 -8.21
N MET A 220 18.03 20.09 -7.44
CA MET A 220 17.57 21.12 -6.51
C MET A 220 18.59 21.43 -5.40
N ILE A 221 19.25 20.41 -4.85
CA ILE A 221 20.30 20.57 -3.82
C ILE A 221 21.47 21.40 -4.36
N PHE A 222 21.82 21.23 -5.63
CA PHE A 222 22.90 21.97 -6.29
C PHE A 222 22.45 23.28 -6.95
N GLY A 223 21.29 23.83 -6.56
CA GLY A 223 20.80 25.11 -7.08
C GLY A 223 20.20 25.05 -8.48
N GLY A 224 19.84 23.85 -8.95
CA GLY A 224 19.18 23.63 -10.23
C GLY A 224 17.82 24.33 -10.33
N SER A 225 17.43 24.63 -11.57
CA SER A 225 16.16 25.31 -11.84
C SER A 225 14.96 24.48 -11.35
N PRO A 226 13.95 25.11 -10.71
CA PRO A 226 12.69 24.45 -10.36
C PRO A 226 11.97 23.79 -11.55
N VAL A 227 12.30 24.18 -12.78
CA VAL A 227 11.78 23.56 -14.01
C VAL A 227 12.15 22.07 -14.10
N ILE A 228 13.28 21.66 -13.52
CA ILE A 228 13.70 20.24 -13.46
C ILE A 228 12.73 19.43 -12.61
N LEU A 229 12.24 19.99 -11.50
CA LEU A 229 11.23 19.31 -10.68
C LEU A 229 9.91 19.19 -11.44
N LEU A 230 9.50 20.25 -12.15
CA LEU A 230 8.28 20.24 -12.96
C LEU A 230 8.34 19.23 -14.12
N SER A 231 9.51 19.03 -14.74
CA SER A 231 9.69 18.05 -15.84
C SER A 231 9.52 16.60 -15.37
N VAL A 232 9.61 16.33 -14.07
CA VAL A 232 9.30 15.04 -13.46
C VAL A 232 7.87 14.98 -12.93
N LEU A 233 7.39 16.04 -12.26
CA LEU A 233 6.06 16.06 -11.66
C LEU A 233 4.94 16.06 -12.71
N ILE A 234 5.11 16.77 -13.84
CA ILE A 234 4.09 16.85 -14.89
C ILE A 234 3.85 15.46 -15.51
N PRO A 235 4.85 14.72 -15.99
CA PRO A 235 4.60 13.40 -16.58
C PRO A 235 4.11 12.38 -15.53
N MET A 236 4.47 12.53 -14.23
CA MET A 236 3.90 11.72 -13.14
C MET A 236 2.41 12.02 -12.95
N GLY A 237 2.00 13.28 -13.04
CA GLY A 237 0.59 13.70 -13.02
C GLY A 237 -0.19 13.13 -14.21
N VAL A 238 0.37 13.23 -15.42
CA VAL A 238 -0.22 12.65 -16.64
C VAL A 238 -0.35 11.13 -16.50
N TRP A 239 0.69 10.46 -16.01
CA TRP A 239 0.67 9.03 -15.72
C TRP A 239 -0.46 8.65 -14.74
N ALA A 240 -0.62 9.38 -13.64
CA ALA A 240 -1.66 9.11 -12.65
C ALA A 240 -3.06 9.26 -13.25
N ILE A 241 -3.28 10.26 -14.10
CA ILE A 241 -4.55 10.47 -14.83
C ILE A 241 -4.80 9.33 -15.82
N LEU A 242 -3.78 8.94 -16.59
CA LEU A 242 -3.86 7.82 -17.54
C LEU A 242 -4.21 6.52 -16.82
N TYR A 243 -3.50 6.21 -15.74
CA TYR A 243 -3.73 5.01 -14.94
C TYR A 243 -5.15 4.98 -14.35
N LYS A 244 -5.63 6.10 -13.77
CA LYS A 244 -7.02 6.20 -13.30
C LYS A 244 -8.03 5.98 -14.43
N SER A 245 -7.73 6.51 -15.63
CA SER A 245 -8.56 6.34 -16.82
C SER A 245 -8.57 4.89 -17.32
N GLN A 246 -7.43 4.21 -17.31
CA GLN A 246 -7.29 2.80 -17.65
C GLN A 246 -8.20 1.92 -16.78
N ILE A 247 -8.17 2.10 -15.46
CA ILE A 247 -9.00 1.35 -14.53
C ILE A 247 -10.50 1.60 -14.77
N LYS A 248 -10.89 2.86 -15.03
CA LYS A 248 -12.29 3.23 -15.31
C LYS A 248 -12.80 2.72 -16.66
N LEU A 249 -11.93 2.67 -17.68
CA LEU A 249 -12.29 2.26 -19.04
C LEU A 249 -12.19 0.76 -19.27
N LEU A 250 -11.48 0.02 -18.40
CA LEU A 250 -11.26 -1.41 -18.56
C LEU A 250 -12.54 -2.23 -18.78
N PRO A 251 -13.64 -2.02 -18.04
CA PRO A 251 -14.88 -2.78 -18.25
C PRO A 251 -15.56 -2.47 -19.59
N LYS A 252 -15.30 -1.29 -20.18
CA LYS A 252 -15.98 -0.81 -21.39
C LYS A 252 -15.19 -1.06 -22.66
N ARG A 253 -13.86 -0.91 -22.62
CA ARG A 253 -12.98 -0.92 -23.80
C ARG A 253 -11.61 -1.55 -23.49
N PRO A 254 -11.54 -2.87 -23.21
CA PRO A 254 -10.30 -3.51 -22.76
C PRO A 254 -9.15 -3.41 -23.77
N LYS A 255 -9.42 -3.52 -25.08
CA LYS A 255 -8.39 -3.39 -26.14
C LYS A 255 -7.70 -2.01 -26.13
N LEU A 256 -8.47 -0.93 -25.94
CA LEU A 256 -7.96 0.43 -25.86
C LEU A 256 -7.10 0.63 -24.61
N VAL A 257 -7.48 -0.01 -23.51
CA VAL A 257 -6.71 0.05 -22.26
C VAL A 257 -5.35 -0.63 -22.43
N TYR A 258 -5.27 -1.79 -23.09
CA TYR A 258 -3.98 -2.43 -23.39
C TYR A 258 -3.10 -1.57 -24.28
N SER A 259 -3.65 -0.97 -25.36
CA SER A 259 -2.85 -0.11 -26.22
C SER A 259 -2.36 1.15 -25.49
N SER A 260 -3.13 1.65 -24.52
CA SER A 260 -2.72 2.81 -23.72
C SER A 260 -1.53 2.52 -22.78
N LEU A 261 -1.17 1.25 -22.50
CA LEU A 261 0.04 0.94 -21.73
C LEU A 261 1.31 1.37 -22.47
N ILE A 262 1.29 1.38 -23.81
CA ILE A 262 2.40 1.91 -24.61
C ILE A 262 2.54 3.42 -24.37
N LEU A 263 1.40 4.13 -24.32
CA LEU A 263 1.39 5.55 -23.99
C LEU A 263 1.89 5.81 -22.57
N THR A 264 1.50 4.99 -21.59
CA THR A 264 2.03 5.03 -20.22
C THR A 264 3.56 4.90 -20.22
N ALA A 265 4.10 3.91 -20.93
CA ALA A 265 5.54 3.70 -21.04
C ALA A 265 6.24 4.91 -21.70
N ALA A 266 5.66 5.47 -22.77
CA ALA A 266 6.20 6.64 -23.44
C ALA A 266 6.21 7.90 -22.54
N VAL A 267 5.14 8.12 -21.78
CA VAL A 267 5.03 9.24 -20.82
C VAL A 267 6.06 9.12 -19.70
N LEU A 268 6.34 7.91 -19.21
CA LEU A 268 7.36 7.71 -18.18
C LEU A 268 8.77 7.75 -18.76
N ALA A 269 8.98 7.22 -19.97
CA ALA A 269 10.26 7.28 -20.67
C ALA A 269 10.66 8.72 -21.00
N SER A 270 9.70 9.60 -21.30
CA SER A 270 10.00 11.01 -21.59
C SER A 270 10.67 11.72 -20.41
N MET A 271 10.42 11.30 -19.16
CA MET A 271 11.11 11.82 -17.97
C MET A 271 12.63 11.59 -18.02
N ILE A 272 13.06 10.48 -18.64
CA ILE A 272 14.48 10.13 -18.77
C ILE A 272 15.11 10.98 -19.88
N PHE A 273 14.37 11.22 -20.98
CA PHE A 273 14.88 11.94 -22.16
C PHE A 273 14.83 13.47 -22.03
N THR A 274 13.92 14.03 -21.22
CA THR A 274 13.87 15.48 -20.98
C THR A 274 15.02 15.96 -20.12
N PHE A 275 15.62 15.08 -19.32
CA PHE A 275 16.63 15.46 -18.35
C PHE A 275 17.94 16.02 -18.97
N PRO A 276 18.59 15.36 -19.96
CA PRO A 276 19.77 15.91 -20.62
C PRO A 276 19.49 17.24 -21.34
N PHE A 277 18.29 17.38 -21.91
CA PHE A 277 17.89 18.58 -22.64
C PHE A 277 17.71 19.79 -21.70
N VAL A 278 17.13 19.58 -20.52
CA VAL A 278 16.98 20.65 -19.52
C VAL A 278 18.33 21.07 -18.95
N ILE A 279 19.28 20.14 -18.76
CA ILE A 279 20.65 20.50 -18.36
C ILE A 279 21.32 21.38 -19.43
N SER A 280 21.23 21.00 -20.71
CA SER A 280 21.85 21.76 -21.81
C SER A 280 21.26 23.16 -22.05
N LEU A 281 20.06 23.44 -21.51
CA LEU A 281 19.42 24.75 -21.58
C LEU A 281 19.81 25.68 -20.41
N LEU A 282 20.50 25.13 -19.41
CA LEU A 282 20.92 25.85 -18.21
C LEU A 282 22.44 26.15 -18.20
N GLU A 283 23.19 25.60 -19.15
CA GLU A 283 24.56 26.01 -19.50
C GLU A 283 24.55 27.18 -20.49
#